data_AF-A0A7S2CEW1-F1
#
_entry.id   AF-A0A7S2CEW1-F1
#
_cell.length_a   1.000
_cell.length_b   1.000
_cell.length_c   1.000
_cell.angle_alpha   90.00
_cell.angle_beta   90.00
_cell.angle_gamma   90.00
#
_symmetry.space_group_name_H-M   'P 1'
#
loop_
_entity.id
_entity.type
_entity.pdbx_description
1 polymer ?
#
loop_
_entity_poly.entity_id
_entity_poly.type
_entity_poly.pdbx_seq_one_letter_code
_entity_poly.pdbx_strand_id
1 'polypeptide(L)'
;MEVRVTEHPGFPDDAVVSMRFGNTRRQAPLGAMQKSPFKFPYPLEAIAEPLKIDVLQQVASARLVLHCYEESYRVGFEDSSAAMGLSIHQHGAAPAAGAKIEEPPAPEVPAKYQDAAASARDYLETHRLLSYVQSMLHAVIQVRPKDPYAFMINQMTAADSHSEAFPSGQSRPTSAMAHKRGEDPDLHDLLSPSLGGLAPPRPPAQEPTVAPTP
;
A
#
# COMPACT_ATOMS: atom_id res chain seq x y z
N MET A 1 33.32 20.80 -15.02
CA MET A 1 33.88 20.93 -13.65
C MET A 1 33.57 19.66 -12.88
N GLU A 2 34.53 19.17 -12.09
CA GLU A 2 34.32 18.02 -11.20
C GLU A 2 34.51 18.47 -9.75
N VAL A 3 33.62 18.05 -8.85
CA VAL A 3 33.66 18.36 -7.42
C VAL A 3 33.75 17.06 -6.63
N ARG A 4 34.78 16.93 -5.81
CA ARG A 4 35.04 15.76 -4.97
C ARG A 4 34.96 16.15 -3.50
N VAL A 5 34.30 15.33 -2.70
CA VAL A 5 34.37 15.43 -1.24
C VAL A 5 35.63 14.71 -0.77
N THR A 6 36.55 15.44 -0.14
CA THR A 6 37.82 14.90 0.35
C THR A 6 37.69 14.33 1.76
N GLU A 7 36.96 15.03 2.62
CA GLU A 7 36.74 14.70 4.02
C GLU A 7 35.34 15.15 4.46
N HIS A 8 34.80 14.52 5.49
CA HIS A 8 33.49 14.87 6.05
C HIS A 8 33.37 14.50 7.55
N PRO A 9 34.31 14.95 8.40
CA PRO A 9 34.26 14.65 9.82
C PRO A 9 32.98 15.22 10.46
N GLY A 10 32.33 14.43 11.30
CA GLY A 10 31.16 14.85 12.07
C GLY A 10 29.81 14.77 11.34
N PHE A 11 29.77 14.27 10.11
CA PHE A 11 28.51 13.97 9.42
C PHE A 11 28.06 12.52 9.64
N PRO A 12 26.74 12.27 9.74
CA PRO A 12 26.19 10.92 9.79
C PRO A 12 26.53 10.10 8.54
N ASP A 13 26.69 8.78 8.71
CA ASP A 13 27.01 7.86 7.60
C ASP A 13 25.88 7.76 6.57
N ASP A 14 24.63 8.00 6.99
CA ASP A 14 23.42 7.99 6.15
C ASP A 14 23.12 9.36 5.49
N ALA A 15 23.99 10.35 5.69
CA ALA A 15 23.81 11.67 5.11
C ALA A 15 23.89 11.63 3.58
N VAL A 16 23.05 12.44 2.93
CA VAL A 16 23.04 12.67 1.49
C VAL A 16 23.56 14.07 1.21
N VAL A 17 24.59 14.18 0.38
CA VAL A 17 25.10 15.48 -0.08
C VAL A 17 24.36 15.90 -1.34
N SER A 18 23.94 17.16 -1.37
CA SER A 18 23.28 17.79 -2.50
C SER A 18 24.04 19.03 -2.91
N MET A 19 24.62 19.02 -4.11
CA MET A 19 25.33 20.16 -4.67
C MET A 19 24.54 20.74 -5.84
N ARG A 20 24.38 22.07 -5.86
CA ARG A 20 23.74 22.80 -6.97
C ARG A 20 24.66 23.89 -7.48
N PHE A 21 24.84 23.90 -8.79
CA PHE A 21 25.57 24.95 -9.51
C PHE A 21 24.72 25.41 -10.69
N GLY A 22 24.32 26.68 -10.70
CA GLY A 22 23.31 27.22 -11.62
C GLY A 22 22.02 26.39 -11.61
N ASN A 23 21.71 25.76 -12.74
CA ASN A 23 20.51 24.94 -12.93
C ASN A 23 20.77 23.43 -12.73
N THR A 24 22.02 23.04 -12.49
CA THR A 24 22.37 21.63 -12.32
C THR A 24 22.42 21.27 -10.85
N ARG A 25 21.61 20.28 -10.43
CA ARG A 25 21.67 19.64 -9.11
C ARG A 25 22.25 18.22 -9.24
N ARG A 26 23.08 17.83 -8.27
CA ARG A 26 23.64 16.49 -8.11
C ARG A 26 23.47 16.07 -6.66
N GLN A 27 23.01 14.84 -6.42
CA GLN A 27 22.83 14.29 -5.07
C GLN A 27 23.33 12.86 -5.00
N ALA A 28 23.93 12.48 -3.87
CA ALA A 28 24.41 11.13 -3.60
C ALA A 28 24.65 10.94 -2.09
N PRO A 29 24.63 9.68 -1.60
CA PRO A 29 25.09 9.36 -0.26
C PRO A 29 26.53 9.87 -0.04
N LEU A 30 26.79 10.41 1.14
CA LEU A 30 28.08 11.00 1.50
C LEU A 30 29.22 9.97 1.36
N GLY A 31 28.99 8.71 1.77
CA GLY A 31 29.97 7.62 1.62
C GLY A 31 30.29 7.26 0.16
N ALA A 32 29.41 7.56 -0.81
CA ALA A 32 29.67 7.32 -2.22
C ALA A 32 30.56 8.42 -2.84
N MET A 33 30.49 9.64 -2.31
CA MET A 33 31.19 10.82 -2.85
C MET A 33 32.71 10.75 -2.76
N GLN A 34 33.25 9.96 -1.84
CA GLN A 34 34.70 9.71 -1.78
C GLN A 34 35.19 8.95 -3.02
N LYS A 35 34.35 8.07 -3.58
CA LYS A 35 34.68 7.20 -4.72
C LYS A 35 34.36 7.88 -6.05
N SER A 36 33.24 8.60 -6.13
CA SER A 36 32.78 9.24 -7.37
C SER A 36 32.55 10.75 -7.19
N PRO A 37 33.26 11.61 -7.95
CA PRO A 37 33.02 13.05 -7.91
C PRO A 37 31.74 13.43 -8.66
N PHE A 38 31.14 14.57 -8.29
CA PHE A 38 30.06 15.15 -9.06
C PHE A 38 30.58 15.89 -10.27
N LYS A 39 30.01 15.57 -11.44
CA LYS A 39 30.31 16.22 -12.70
C LYS A 39 29.25 17.27 -13.02
N PHE A 40 29.71 18.48 -13.25
CA PHE A 40 28.92 19.64 -13.64
C PHE A 40 29.28 20.06 -15.07
N PRO A 41 28.27 20.31 -15.94
CA PRO A 41 28.47 20.67 -17.35
C PRO A 41 28.86 22.15 -17.50
N TYR A 42 29.82 22.61 -16.70
CA TYR A 42 30.32 23.99 -16.70
C TYR A 42 31.85 23.98 -16.75
N PRO A 43 32.48 24.84 -17.57
CA PRO A 43 33.93 25.01 -17.56
C PRO A 43 34.38 25.72 -16.29
N LEU A 44 35.60 25.44 -15.82
CA LEU A 44 36.15 26.05 -14.60
C LEU A 44 36.36 27.57 -14.73
N GLU A 45 36.54 28.03 -15.96
CA GLU A 45 36.80 29.43 -16.32
C GLU A 45 35.55 30.31 -16.29
N ALA A 46 34.34 29.72 -16.23
CA ALA A 46 33.06 30.43 -16.21
C ALA A 46 32.40 30.47 -14.82
N ILE A 47 33.17 30.27 -13.74
CA ILE A 47 32.64 30.22 -12.37
C ILE A 47 32.38 31.64 -11.86
N ALA A 48 31.22 32.19 -12.21
CA ALA A 48 30.65 33.38 -11.58
C ALA A 48 29.50 33.04 -10.61
N GLU A 49 28.96 31.83 -10.70
CA GLU A 49 27.80 31.37 -9.92
C GLU A 49 28.24 30.67 -8.62
N PRO A 50 27.51 30.85 -7.51
CA PRO A 50 27.80 30.14 -6.27
C PRO A 50 27.47 28.65 -6.37
N LEU A 51 28.35 27.81 -5.81
CA LEU A 51 28.07 26.39 -5.57
C LEU A 51 27.32 26.24 -4.24
N LYS A 52 26.03 25.92 -4.28
CA LYS A 52 25.26 25.60 -3.08
C LYS A 52 25.52 24.15 -2.67
N ILE A 53 25.80 23.93 -1.39
CA ILE A 53 26.02 22.61 -0.81
C ILE A 53 25.05 22.43 0.35
N ASP A 54 24.17 21.44 0.26
CA ASP A 54 23.24 21.04 1.31
C ASP A 54 23.58 19.61 1.76
N VAL A 55 23.55 19.35 3.07
CA VAL A 55 23.65 18.00 3.63
C VAL A 55 22.29 17.63 4.22
N LEU A 56 21.73 16.53 3.75
CA LEU A 56 20.38 16.07 4.07
C LEU A 56 20.46 14.76 4.85
N GLN A 57 19.56 14.56 5.80
CA GLN A 57 19.40 13.30 6.51
C GLN A 57 18.02 12.71 6.23
N GLN A 58 17.94 11.39 6.14
CA GLN A 58 16.66 10.71 6.01
C GLN A 58 15.91 10.80 7.35
N VAL A 59 14.82 11.58 7.36
CA VAL A 59 13.97 11.73 8.55
C VAL A 59 12.93 10.62 8.69
N ALA A 60 12.52 9.99 7.59
CA ALA A 60 11.57 8.89 7.56
C ALA A 60 11.65 8.10 6.24
N SER A 61 11.19 6.84 6.24
CA SER A 61 11.06 6.01 5.05
C SER A 61 9.84 5.11 5.15
N ALA A 62 9.12 4.96 4.05
CA ALA A 62 7.96 4.09 3.94
C ALA A 62 7.90 3.52 2.52
N ARG A 63 7.26 2.36 2.39
CA ARG A 63 6.96 1.74 1.09
C ARG A 63 5.46 1.72 0.93
N LEU A 64 4.98 2.22 -0.20
CA LEU A 64 3.57 2.28 -0.55
C LEU A 64 3.35 1.43 -1.81
N VAL A 65 2.36 0.56 -1.79
CA VAL A 65 1.91 -0.17 -2.99
C VAL A 65 0.85 0.65 -3.69
N LEU A 66 1.09 1.01 -4.95
CA LEU A 66 0.17 1.83 -5.73
C LEU A 66 -0.96 0.97 -6.34
N HIS A 67 -2.16 1.53 -6.34
CA HIS A 67 -3.33 0.99 -7.02
C HIS A 67 -3.59 1.74 -8.34
N CYS A 68 -4.03 1.03 -9.38
CA CYS A 68 -4.14 1.55 -10.75
C CYS A 68 -5.34 2.48 -11.00
N TYR A 69 -6.21 2.68 -10.01
CA TYR A 69 -7.41 3.54 -10.10
C TYR A 69 -7.47 4.58 -9.00
N GLU A 70 -6.36 4.76 -8.30
CA GLU A 70 -6.28 5.64 -7.16
C GLU A 70 -5.11 6.58 -7.34
N GLU A 71 -5.44 7.86 -7.26
CA GLU A 71 -4.49 8.94 -7.48
C GLU A 71 -4.04 9.56 -6.16
N SER A 72 -4.79 9.37 -5.07
CA SER A 72 -4.52 10.01 -3.78
C SER A 72 -4.20 8.97 -2.70
N TYR A 73 -3.08 9.16 -2.02
CA TYR A 73 -2.63 8.27 -0.95
C TYR A 73 -2.21 9.05 0.28
N ARG A 74 -2.34 8.41 1.45
CA ARG A 74 -1.79 8.94 2.69
C ARG A 74 -0.88 7.91 3.34
N VAL A 75 0.40 8.26 3.48
CA VAL A 75 1.45 7.40 4.02
C VAL A 75 1.84 7.86 5.42
N GLY A 76 1.73 6.96 6.39
CA GLY A 76 2.30 7.14 7.74
C GLY A 76 3.71 6.56 7.82
N PHE A 77 4.52 7.10 8.73
CA PHE A 77 5.87 6.62 9.00
C PHE A 77 5.95 6.03 10.41
N GLU A 78 6.44 4.80 10.54
CA GLU A 78 6.33 3.99 11.76
C GLU A 78 6.95 4.65 13.01
N ASP A 79 7.98 5.48 12.82
CA ASP A 79 8.71 6.16 13.89
C ASP A 79 8.39 7.67 14.02
N SER A 80 7.36 8.17 13.34
CA SER A 80 7.04 9.59 13.34
C SER A 80 5.54 9.86 13.34
N SER A 81 5.10 10.90 14.05
CA SER A 81 3.73 11.43 13.89
C SER A 81 3.51 12.12 12.53
N ALA A 82 4.55 12.18 11.68
CA ALA A 82 4.46 12.70 10.35
C ALA A 82 3.66 11.77 9.43
N ALA A 83 2.86 12.38 8.56
CA ALA A 83 2.18 11.70 7.47
C ALA A 83 2.38 12.50 6.18
N MET A 84 2.43 11.81 5.05
CA MET A 84 2.59 12.41 3.74
C MET A 84 1.40 12.07 2.84
N GLY A 85 0.75 13.11 2.32
CA GLY A 85 -0.23 12.98 1.25
C GLY A 85 0.48 12.95 -0.11
N LEU A 86 0.11 12.02 -0.98
CA LEU A 86 0.67 11.86 -2.31
C LEU A 86 -0.45 11.94 -3.34
N SER A 87 -0.24 12.73 -4.41
CA SER A 87 -1.09 12.74 -5.60
C SER A 87 -0.28 12.20 -6.78
N ILE A 88 -0.76 11.12 -7.40
CA ILE A 88 -0.07 10.40 -8.46
C ILE A 88 -0.88 10.57 -9.75
N HIS A 89 -0.28 11.26 -10.71
CA HIS A 89 -0.86 11.42 -12.04
C HIS A 89 0.00 10.69 -13.06
N GLN A 90 -0.63 9.90 -13.93
CA GLN A 90 0.06 9.25 -15.03
C GLN A 90 0.39 10.30 -16.11
N HIS A 91 1.66 10.66 -16.23
CA HIS A 91 2.12 11.50 -17.33
C HIS A 91 2.42 10.61 -18.54
N GLY A 92 1.51 10.62 -19.52
CA GLY A 92 1.68 10.08 -20.88
C GLY A 92 2.66 8.92 -21.05
N ALA A 93 2.18 7.68 -20.89
CA ALA A 93 2.84 6.49 -21.42
C ALA A 93 1.77 5.54 -21.96
N ALA A 94 1.86 5.24 -23.26
CA ALA A 94 1.08 4.20 -23.93
C ALA A 94 1.23 2.86 -23.18
N PRO A 95 0.20 2.01 -23.17
CA PRO A 95 0.29 0.72 -22.50
C PRO A 95 1.43 -0.08 -23.12
N ALA A 96 2.43 -0.40 -22.30
CA ALA A 96 3.42 -1.42 -22.66
C ALA A 96 2.63 -2.73 -22.87
N ALA A 97 2.57 -3.18 -24.12
CA ALA A 97 2.00 -4.46 -24.49
C ALA A 97 2.62 -5.54 -23.59
N GLY A 98 1.76 -6.26 -22.88
CA GLY A 98 2.16 -7.27 -21.92
C GLY A 98 3.10 -8.29 -22.56
N ALA A 99 4.24 -8.52 -21.92
CA ALA A 99 5.03 -9.71 -22.15
C ALA A 99 4.15 -10.91 -21.74
N LYS A 100 3.69 -11.64 -22.76
CA LYS A 100 2.93 -12.87 -22.60
C LYS A 100 3.83 -13.88 -21.87
N ILE A 101 3.60 -14.08 -20.58
CA ILE A 101 4.22 -15.17 -19.83
C ILE A 101 3.55 -16.45 -20.33
N GLU A 102 4.35 -17.31 -20.93
CA GLU A 102 3.93 -18.61 -21.45
C GLU A 102 3.54 -19.50 -20.26
N GLU A 103 2.25 -19.82 -20.18
CA GLU A 103 1.68 -20.66 -19.12
C GLU A 103 2.04 -22.13 -19.38
N PRO A 104 2.65 -22.86 -18.42
CA PRO A 104 2.93 -24.28 -18.58
C PRO A 104 1.61 -25.09 -18.64
N PRO A 105 1.59 -26.24 -19.33
CA PRO A 105 0.35 -26.98 -19.60
C PRO A 105 -0.29 -27.47 -18.29
N ALA A 106 -1.51 -27.01 -18.03
CA ALA A 106 -2.31 -27.40 -16.87
C ALA A 106 -2.86 -28.83 -17.02
N PRO A 107 -2.95 -29.60 -15.92
CA PRO A 107 -3.60 -30.91 -15.95
C PRO A 107 -5.10 -30.78 -16.22
N GLU A 108 -5.67 -31.72 -16.97
CA GLU A 108 -7.06 -31.72 -17.44
C GLU A 108 -8.06 -31.70 -16.27
N VAL A 109 -8.54 -30.50 -15.93
CA VAL A 109 -9.72 -30.31 -15.08
C VAL A 109 -11.00 -30.42 -15.92
N PRO A 110 -12.07 -31.05 -15.40
CA PRO A 110 -13.32 -31.25 -16.13
C PRO A 110 -13.87 -29.91 -16.66
N ALA A 111 -14.41 -29.89 -17.89
CA ALA A 111 -14.81 -28.69 -18.64
C ALA A 111 -15.62 -27.65 -17.83
N LYS A 112 -16.44 -28.08 -16.85
CA LYS A 112 -17.22 -27.17 -15.99
C LYS A 112 -16.36 -26.31 -15.04
N TYR A 113 -15.14 -26.74 -14.75
CA TYR A 113 -14.18 -26.00 -13.92
C TYR A 113 -13.26 -25.09 -14.73
N GLN A 114 -13.17 -25.29 -16.06
CA GLN A 114 -12.36 -24.43 -16.93
C GLN A 114 -13.01 -23.06 -17.11
N ASP A 115 -14.33 -23.02 -17.35
CA ASP A 115 -15.08 -21.76 -17.45
C ASP A 115 -15.09 -21.00 -16.11
N ALA A 116 -15.19 -21.71 -14.99
CA ALA A 116 -15.11 -21.11 -13.66
C ALA A 116 -13.71 -20.55 -13.35
N ALA A 117 -12.64 -21.26 -13.74
CA ALA A 117 -11.27 -20.80 -13.58
C ALA A 117 -10.95 -19.61 -14.49
N ALA A 118 -11.44 -19.61 -15.73
CA ALA A 118 -11.30 -18.49 -16.66
C ALA A 118 -12.03 -17.24 -16.15
N SER A 119 -13.28 -17.39 -15.70
CA SER A 119 -14.05 -16.29 -15.11
C SER A 119 -13.40 -15.71 -13.85
N ALA A 120 -12.83 -16.56 -12.99
CA ALA A 120 -12.09 -16.11 -11.81
C ALA A 120 -10.82 -15.33 -12.18
N ARG A 121 -10.07 -15.80 -13.20
CA ARG A 121 -8.90 -15.09 -13.73
C ARG A 121 -9.29 -13.72 -14.28
N ASP A 122 -10.34 -13.65 -15.11
CA ASP A 122 -10.83 -12.39 -15.67
C ASP A 122 -11.21 -11.39 -14.57
N TYR A 123 -11.86 -11.84 -13.50
CA TYR A 123 -12.19 -10.99 -12.36
C TYR A 123 -10.92 -10.47 -11.66
N LEU A 124 -9.97 -11.35 -11.36
CA LEU A 124 -8.71 -10.98 -10.71
C LEU A 124 -7.86 -10.03 -11.57
N GLU A 125 -7.88 -10.18 -12.89
CA GLU A 125 -7.16 -9.33 -13.84
C GLU A 125 -7.85 -7.98 -14.06
N THR A 126 -9.17 -7.98 -14.25
CA THR A 126 -9.98 -6.77 -14.44
C THR A 126 -9.86 -5.86 -13.23
N HIS A 127 -9.94 -6.43 -12.03
CA HIS A 127 -9.79 -5.69 -10.78
C HIS A 127 -8.33 -5.55 -10.33
N ARG A 128 -7.36 -6.04 -11.12
CA ARG A 128 -5.91 -6.00 -10.85
C ARG A 128 -5.50 -6.56 -9.48
N LEU A 129 -6.36 -7.37 -8.87
CA LEU A 129 -6.18 -7.96 -7.54
C LEU A 129 -4.93 -8.82 -7.48
N LEU A 130 -4.68 -9.62 -8.53
CA LEU A 130 -3.51 -10.49 -8.55
C LEU A 130 -2.20 -9.70 -8.50
N SER A 131 -2.10 -8.63 -9.31
CA SER A 131 -0.91 -7.77 -9.36
C SER A 131 -0.71 -7.02 -8.04
N TYR A 132 -1.80 -6.54 -7.43
CA TYR A 132 -1.74 -5.82 -6.15
C TYR A 132 -1.29 -6.73 -5.01
N VAL A 133 -1.92 -7.90 -4.86
CA VAL A 133 -1.56 -8.87 -3.81
C VAL A 133 -0.12 -9.37 -3.97
N GLN A 134 0.33 -9.64 -5.21
CA GLN A 134 1.72 -10.03 -5.47
C GLN A 134 2.70 -8.92 -5.05
N SER A 135 2.41 -7.66 -5.39
CA SER A 135 3.24 -6.52 -5.01
C SER A 135 3.28 -6.31 -3.49
N MET A 136 2.14 -6.47 -2.82
CA MET A 136 2.03 -6.40 -1.36
C MET A 136 2.82 -7.52 -0.68
N LEU A 137 2.72 -8.76 -1.16
CA LEU A 137 3.52 -9.87 -0.64
C LEU A 137 5.01 -9.65 -0.84
N HIS A 138 5.41 -9.13 -2.00
CA HIS A 138 6.80 -8.78 -2.27
C HIS A 138 7.30 -7.70 -1.29
N ALA A 139 6.48 -6.70 -0.98
CA ALA A 139 6.81 -5.67 0.01
C ALA A 139 7.00 -6.28 1.41
N VAL A 140 6.11 -7.19 1.85
CA VAL A 140 6.22 -7.90 3.13
C VAL A 140 7.51 -8.71 3.22
N ILE A 141 7.86 -9.46 2.16
CA ILE A 141 9.06 -10.30 2.12
C ILE A 141 10.34 -9.47 2.24
N GLN A 142 10.35 -8.28 1.65
CA GLN A 142 11.51 -7.39 1.68
C GLN A 142 11.66 -6.65 3.01
N VAL A 143 10.56 -6.16 3.59
CA VAL A 143 10.59 -5.40 4.84
C VAL A 143 10.69 -6.32 6.06
N ARG A 144 10.13 -7.52 5.98
CA ARG A 144 10.04 -8.51 7.07
C ARG A 144 9.54 -7.88 8.38
N PRO A 145 8.35 -7.25 8.37
CA PRO A 145 7.78 -6.63 9.57
C PRO A 145 7.54 -7.68 10.66
N LYS A 146 7.57 -7.25 11.93
CA LYS A 146 7.27 -8.11 13.08
C LYS A 146 5.82 -8.62 13.05
N ASP A 147 4.91 -7.79 12.56
CA ASP A 147 3.51 -8.14 12.31
C ASP A 147 3.16 -7.91 10.82
N PRO A 148 3.16 -8.97 9.99
CA PRO A 148 2.88 -8.86 8.57
C PRO A 148 1.42 -8.53 8.26
N TYR A 149 0.48 -8.95 9.10
CA TYR A 149 -0.94 -8.70 8.86
C TYR A 149 -1.29 -7.24 9.13
N ALA A 150 -0.77 -6.66 10.22
CA ALA A 150 -0.92 -5.22 10.48
C ALA A 150 -0.31 -4.37 9.36
N PHE A 151 0.87 -4.76 8.84
CA PHE A 151 1.48 -4.08 7.70
C PHE A 151 0.59 -4.15 6.45
N MET A 152 0.03 -5.31 6.12
CA MET A 152 -0.85 -5.46 4.95
C MET A 152 -2.15 -4.65 5.08
N ILE A 153 -2.77 -4.63 6.27
CA ILE A 153 -3.96 -3.80 6.54
C ILE A 153 -3.63 -2.32 6.30
N ASN A 154 -2.50 -1.84 6.83
CA ASN A 154 -2.07 -0.46 6.63
C ASN A 154 -1.87 -0.13 5.14
N GLN A 155 -1.30 -1.04 4.34
CA GLN A 155 -1.17 -0.86 2.89
C GLN A 155 -2.51 -0.77 2.17
N MET A 156 -3.50 -1.55 2.61
CA MET A 156 -4.85 -1.53 2.05
C MET A 156 -5.63 -0.28 2.45
N THR A 157 -5.45 0.22 3.68
CA THR A 157 -6.14 1.44 4.14
C THR A 157 -5.44 2.74 3.73
N ALA A 158 -4.18 2.67 3.28
CA ALA A 158 -3.43 3.84 2.79
C ALA A 158 -4.02 4.40 1.48
N ALA A 159 -4.70 3.54 0.74
CA ALA A 159 -5.55 3.83 -0.41
C ALA A 159 -6.77 4.69 0.01
N ASP A 160 -7.62 4.12 0.87
CA ASP A 160 -8.96 4.62 1.26
C ASP A 160 -9.03 5.94 2.07
N SER A 161 -8.04 6.83 2.00
CA SER A 161 -8.13 8.16 2.63
C SER A 161 -9.10 9.14 1.93
N HIS A 162 -9.97 8.62 1.05
CA HIS A 162 -11.23 9.23 0.62
C HIS A 162 -12.46 8.54 1.26
N SER A 163 -12.46 8.36 2.59
CA SER A 163 -13.73 8.30 3.31
C SER A 163 -14.25 9.72 3.43
N GLU A 164 -15.27 10.05 2.62
CA GLU A 164 -16.04 11.28 2.76
C GLU A 164 -16.41 11.50 4.23
N ALA A 165 -15.82 12.54 4.83
CA ALA A 165 -16.41 13.17 5.99
C ALA A 165 -17.79 13.69 5.57
N PHE A 166 -18.83 12.93 5.88
CA PHE A 166 -20.21 13.38 5.78
C PHE A 166 -20.30 14.79 6.41
N PRO A 167 -20.77 15.81 5.68
CA PRO A 167 -20.91 17.15 6.23
C PRO A 167 -22.00 17.13 7.29
N SER A 168 -21.58 16.96 8.54
CA SER A 168 -22.36 17.24 9.74
C SER A 168 -22.48 18.75 9.86
N GLY A 169 -23.44 19.35 9.17
CA GLY A 169 -23.56 20.81 9.19
C GLY A 169 -24.52 21.42 8.17
N GLN A 170 -25.79 21.00 8.16
CA GLN A 170 -26.86 21.90 7.74
C GLN A 170 -27.74 22.23 8.94
N SER A 171 -27.37 23.32 9.61
CA SER A 171 -28.31 24.18 10.30
C SER A 171 -29.00 25.07 9.27
N ARG A 172 -30.34 25.01 9.20
CA ARG A 172 -31.16 26.21 9.07
C ARG A 172 -32.57 25.99 9.64
N PRO A 173 -33.18 27.07 10.17
CA PRO A 173 -34.32 27.03 11.06
C PRO A 173 -35.62 27.03 10.25
N THR A 174 -36.68 26.40 10.78
CA THR A 174 -38.03 26.89 10.54
C THR A 174 -38.90 26.73 11.78
N SER A 175 -39.64 27.80 11.99
CA SER A 175 -40.56 28.06 13.08
C SER A 175 -41.81 27.18 13.02
N ALA A 176 -42.31 26.87 14.21
CA ALA A 176 -43.67 26.49 14.59
C ALA A 176 -44.77 26.48 13.50
N MET A 177 -45.51 25.37 13.41
CA MET A 177 -46.96 25.33 13.69
C MET A 177 -47.43 23.88 13.88
N ALA A 178 -48.37 23.73 14.82
CA ALA A 178 -49.00 22.50 15.28
C ALA A 178 -50.10 21.99 14.33
N HIS A 179 -50.33 20.67 14.28
CA HIS A 179 -51.56 19.99 14.74
C HIS A 179 -51.71 18.52 14.26
N LYS A 180 -52.15 17.67 15.21
CA LYS A 180 -53.05 16.48 15.13
C LYS A 180 -52.62 15.27 14.28
N ARG A 181 -52.46 14.05 14.83
CA ARG A 181 -53.39 13.10 15.50
C ARG A 181 -53.84 11.99 14.52
N GLY A 182 -53.62 10.74 14.93
CA GLY A 182 -54.06 9.49 14.28
C GLY A 182 -52.89 8.75 13.63
N GLU A 183 -52.69 7.45 13.71
CA GLU A 183 -53.37 6.29 14.30
C GLU A 183 -52.35 5.13 14.10
N ASP A 184 -52.07 4.33 15.13
CA ASP A 184 -51.42 3.01 14.96
C ASP A 184 -52.44 2.02 14.36
N PRO A 185 -52.00 1.00 13.61
CA PRO A 185 -51.90 -0.30 14.28
C PRO A 185 -50.70 -1.18 13.89
N ASP A 186 -50.35 -2.00 14.88
CA ASP A 186 -49.53 -3.21 14.85
C ASP A 186 -49.65 -4.07 13.60
N LEU A 187 -48.49 -4.56 13.13
CA LEU A 187 -48.39 -5.80 12.38
C LEU A 187 -47.14 -6.56 12.86
N HIS A 188 -47.33 -7.22 14.00
CA HIS A 188 -46.56 -8.39 14.39
C HIS A 188 -46.85 -9.54 13.41
N ASP A 189 -45.82 -10.37 13.20
CA ASP A 189 -45.94 -11.79 12.89
C ASP A 189 -46.10 -12.21 11.42
N LEU A 190 -44.98 -12.45 10.74
CA LEU A 190 -44.84 -13.57 9.79
C LEU A 190 -43.40 -14.12 9.84
N LEU A 191 -43.21 -15.03 10.80
CA LEU A 191 -42.70 -16.38 10.62
C LEU A 191 -41.56 -16.63 9.62
N SER A 192 -40.45 -17.08 10.22
CA SER A 192 -39.34 -17.87 9.69
C SER A 192 -39.74 -18.96 8.68
N PRO A 193 -38.74 -19.45 7.92
CA PRO A 193 -38.56 -20.89 7.82
C PRO A 193 -37.17 -21.32 8.30
N SER A 194 -37.22 -22.19 9.30
CA SER A 194 -36.20 -23.17 9.68
C SER A 194 -35.62 -23.89 8.47
N LEU A 195 -34.29 -24.01 8.39
CA LEU A 195 -33.62 -25.05 7.61
C LEU A 195 -32.27 -25.41 8.24
N GLY A 196 -32.18 -26.67 8.66
CA GLY A 196 -30.96 -27.46 8.49
C GLY A 196 -29.98 -27.46 9.65
N GLY A 197 -30.24 -28.34 10.64
CA GLY A 197 -29.25 -28.71 11.63
C GLY A 197 -28.03 -29.41 11.01
N LEU A 198 -26.84 -28.92 11.35
CA LEU A 198 -25.58 -29.64 11.21
C LEU A 198 -25.15 -30.07 12.61
N ALA A 199 -25.31 -31.36 12.89
CA ALA A 199 -24.75 -32.00 14.07
C ALA A 199 -23.21 -31.99 13.98
N PRO A 200 -22.49 -31.72 15.08
CA PRO A 200 -21.03 -31.81 15.11
C PRO A 200 -20.56 -33.28 15.10
N PRO A 201 -19.38 -33.56 14.52
CA PRO A 201 -18.85 -34.92 14.42
C PRO A 201 -18.44 -35.50 15.77
N ARG A 202 -18.72 -36.80 15.92
CA ARG A 202 -18.39 -37.67 17.06
C ARG A 202 -16.86 -37.73 17.29
N PRO A 203 -16.36 -37.64 18.53
CA PRO A 203 -14.95 -37.86 18.83
C PRO A 203 -14.58 -39.36 18.75
N PRO A 204 -13.32 -39.70 18.42
CA PRO A 204 -12.85 -41.07 18.30
C PRO A 204 -12.79 -41.80 19.66
N ALA A 205 -13.07 -43.10 19.61
CA ALA A 205 -13.11 -44.01 20.74
C ALA A 205 -11.76 -44.09 21.47
N GLN A 206 -11.80 -43.97 22.79
CA GLN A 206 -10.68 -44.25 23.69
C GLN A 206 -10.43 -45.76 23.75
N GLU A 207 -9.17 -46.16 23.59
CA GLU A 207 -8.68 -47.51 23.83
C GLU A 207 -8.83 -47.90 25.31
N PRO A 208 -9.23 -49.13 25.63
CA PRO A 208 -9.37 -49.56 27.01
C PRO A 208 -8.01 -49.83 27.67
N THR A 209 -7.79 -49.07 28.74
CA THR A 209 -6.86 -49.35 29.84
C THR A 209 -6.94 -50.81 30.31
N VAL A 210 -5.83 -51.54 30.23
CA VAL A 210 -5.63 -52.78 31.00
C VAL A 210 -4.74 -52.42 32.19
N ALA A 211 -5.34 -52.49 33.38
CA ALA A 211 -4.69 -52.34 34.67
C ALA A 211 -4.01 -53.66 35.11
N PRO A 212 -3.10 -53.62 36.08
CA PRO A 212 -2.06 -54.63 36.30
C PRO A 212 -2.41 -55.59 37.44
N THR A 213 -1.77 -56.77 37.47
CA THR A 213 -1.61 -57.61 38.68
C THR A 213 -0.68 -58.79 38.39
N PRO A 214 -0.10 -59.44 39.41
CA PRO A 214 0.80 -58.96 40.47
C PRO A 214 2.28 -59.37 40.24
#